data_AF-A0A6G1KB37-F1
#
_entry.id   AF-A0A6G1KB37-F1
#
_cell.length_a   1.000
_cell.length_b   1.000
_cell.length_c   1.000
_cell.angle_alpha   90.00
_cell.angle_beta   90.00
_cell.angle_gamma   90.00
#
_symmetry.space_group_name_H-M   'P 1'
#
loop_
_entity.id
_entity.type
_entity.pdbx_description
1 polymer ?
#
loop_
_entity_poly.entity_id
_entity_poly.type
_entity_poly.pdbx_seq_one_letter_code
_entity_poly.pdbx_strand_id
1 'polypeptide(L)'
;MSMQNTVVDRKRKFLQLQKQILKKGIPATHQLVTIANQGGIPSRVLTDVLRKVNRDLSRHSRLVHSRQMTEHVVEAIDDIYWEAAAVDLEGETDAEMDTATGLLGEENSTLYQNDDLTLDKNISKLPPTWDDSDEYMSASVRLQSLSAKRLTLEQRLNTYQALLSLLEPYRMPKKNIQPNLVGRDSPLATELGKTRTLVFRVAGRVHERFGDDVQVPATEEEQLQVLETGEEGRKKLEAIMKGW
;
A
#
# COMPACT_ATOMS: atom_id res chain seq x y z
N MET A 1 17.66 -17.16 39.84
CA MET A 1 16.96 -16.91 38.56
C MET A 1 16.15 -15.64 38.72
N SER A 2 16.60 -14.56 38.10
CA SER A 2 16.00 -13.22 38.17
C SER A 2 14.62 -13.26 37.53
N MET A 3 13.56 -13.11 38.34
CA MET A 3 12.18 -13.00 37.87
C MET A 3 12.10 -11.79 36.93
N GLN A 4 12.03 -12.05 35.62
CA GLN A 4 11.81 -11.02 34.62
C GLN A 4 10.51 -10.29 34.99
N ASN A 5 10.63 -9.06 35.48
CA ASN A 5 9.46 -8.21 35.76
C ASN A 5 8.75 -7.97 34.42
N THR A 6 7.63 -8.68 34.23
CA THR A 6 6.76 -8.50 33.06
C THR A 6 6.33 -7.03 32.95
N VAL A 7 6.00 -6.58 31.74
CA VAL A 7 5.52 -5.20 31.51
C VAL A 7 4.27 -4.92 32.37
N VAL A 8 3.38 -5.90 32.47
CA VAL A 8 2.21 -5.91 33.37
C VAL A 8 2.62 -5.68 34.83
N ASP A 9 3.64 -6.38 35.32
CA ASP A 9 4.12 -6.22 36.70
C ASP A 9 4.69 -4.82 36.96
N ARG A 10 5.35 -4.22 35.97
CA ARG A 10 5.84 -2.83 36.05
C ARG A 10 4.69 -1.84 36.09
N LYS A 11 3.70 -1.98 35.20
CA LYS A 11 2.49 -1.15 35.16
C LYS A 11 1.73 -1.23 36.49
N ARG A 12 1.56 -2.44 37.03
CA ARG A 12 0.94 -2.67 38.34
C ARG A 12 1.71 -2.01 39.48
N LYS A 13 3.04 -2.17 39.53
CA LYS A 13 3.89 -1.53 40.56
C LYS A 13 3.81 -0.01 40.47
N PHE A 14 3.81 0.57 39.27
CA PHE A 14 3.64 2.00 39.07
C PHE A 14 2.31 2.51 39.63
N LEU A 15 1.18 1.87 39.28
CA LEU A 15 -0.13 2.27 39.79
C LEU A 15 -0.23 2.12 41.31
N GLN A 16 0.42 1.11 41.89
CA GLN A 16 0.51 0.95 43.35
C GLN A 16 1.30 2.08 44.01
N LEU A 17 2.41 2.53 43.42
CA LEU A 17 3.18 3.68 43.90
C LEU A 17 2.37 4.97 43.81
N GLN A 18 1.69 5.20 42.68
CA GLN A 18 0.83 6.38 42.53
C GLN A 18 -0.32 6.38 43.54
N LYS A 19 -0.92 5.21 43.78
CA LYS A 19 -1.94 5.06 44.83
C LYS A 19 -1.37 5.37 46.22
N GLN A 20 -0.14 4.99 46.53
CA GLN A 20 0.49 5.31 47.81
C GLN A 20 0.72 6.83 47.96
N ILE A 21 1.11 7.52 46.88
CA ILE A 21 1.27 8.98 46.86
C ILE A 21 -0.09 9.66 47.09
N LEU A 22 -1.13 9.23 46.37
CA LEU A 22 -2.49 9.79 46.51
C LEU A 22 -3.14 9.49 47.86
N LYS A 23 -2.77 8.36 48.50
CA LYS A 23 -3.21 8.00 49.85
C LYS A 23 -2.45 8.77 50.93
N LYS A 24 -1.32 9.40 50.62
CA LYS A 24 -0.55 10.17 51.60
C LYS A 24 -1.44 11.27 52.15
N GLY A 25 -1.72 11.20 53.45
CA GLY A 25 -2.58 12.16 54.13
C GLY A 25 -2.00 13.57 54.05
N ILE A 26 -2.89 14.56 54.06
CA ILE A 26 -2.51 15.97 54.08
C ILE A 26 -1.98 16.27 55.49
N PRO A 27 -0.70 16.66 55.65
CA PRO A 27 -0.18 17.08 56.94
C PRO A 27 -0.72 18.47 57.29
N ALA A 28 -0.72 18.82 58.58
CA ALA A 28 -1.01 20.17 59.02
C ALA A 28 0.17 21.10 58.63
N THR A 29 0.16 21.60 57.41
CA THR A 29 1.15 22.57 56.93
C THR A 29 1.04 23.86 57.73
N HIS A 30 2.18 24.50 58.04
CA HIS A 30 2.23 25.77 58.79
C HIS A 30 1.32 26.85 58.17
N GLN A 31 1.21 26.88 56.83
CA GLN A 31 0.31 27.77 56.09
C GLN A 31 -1.17 27.55 56.42
N LEU A 32 -1.61 26.30 56.60
CA LEU A 32 -2.99 25.99 56.97
C LEU A 32 -3.30 26.46 58.39
N VAL A 33 -2.33 26.36 59.29
CA VAL A 33 -2.45 26.85 60.67
C VAL A 33 -2.54 28.38 60.70
N THR A 34 -1.74 29.09 59.90
CA THR A 34 -1.81 30.56 59.82
C THR A 34 -3.13 31.05 59.24
N ILE A 35 -3.66 30.39 58.20
CA ILE A 35 -4.95 30.72 57.59
C ILE A 35 -6.10 30.44 58.57
N ALA A 36 -6.06 29.31 59.27
CA ALA A 36 -7.07 28.95 60.27
C ALA A 36 -7.09 29.95 61.44
N ASN A 37 -5.93 30.39 61.91
CA ASN A 37 -5.82 31.39 62.97
C ASN A 37 -6.33 32.77 62.52
N GLN A 38 -6.06 33.17 61.27
CA GLN A 38 -6.61 34.39 60.67
C GLN A 38 -8.14 34.33 60.54
N GLY A 39 -8.70 33.14 60.31
CA GLY A 39 -10.15 32.88 60.27
C GLY A 39 -10.80 32.63 61.63
N GLY A 40 -10.07 32.76 62.75
CA GLY A 40 -10.60 32.51 64.10
C GLY A 40 -10.91 31.05 64.42
N ILE A 41 -10.42 30.10 63.62
CA ILE A 41 -10.65 28.67 63.81
C ILE A 41 -9.60 28.12 64.79
N PRO A 42 -10.01 27.51 65.91
CA PRO A 42 -9.06 26.97 66.87
C PRO A 42 -8.32 25.75 66.28
N SER A 43 -7.03 25.64 66.60
CA SER A 43 -6.14 24.57 66.11
C SER A 43 -6.67 23.16 66.37
N ARG A 44 -7.43 22.96 67.45
CA ARG A 44 -8.09 21.68 67.77
C ARG A 44 -9.11 21.28 66.70
N VAL A 45 -9.98 22.21 66.29
CA VAL A 45 -10.98 21.95 65.24
C VAL A 45 -10.30 21.69 63.91
N LEU A 46 -9.23 22.42 63.59
CA LEU A 46 -8.41 22.16 62.40
C LEU A 46 -7.84 20.73 62.41
N THR A 47 -7.28 20.27 63.54
CA THR A 47 -6.75 18.91 63.63
C THR A 47 -7.84 17.84 63.49
N ASP A 48 -9.04 18.08 64.02
CA ASP A 48 -10.16 17.15 63.92
C ASP A 48 -10.71 17.07 62.48
N VAL A 49 -10.80 18.22 61.80
CA VAL A 49 -11.15 18.28 60.37
C VAL A 49 -10.09 17.59 59.52
N LEU A 50 -8.80 17.84 59.75
CA LEU A 50 -7.72 17.15 59.04
C LEU A 50 -7.76 15.63 59.26
N ARG A 51 -8.05 15.16 60.47
CA ARG A 51 -8.26 13.73 60.72
C ARG A 51 -9.45 13.18 59.95
N LYS A 52 -10.58 13.90 59.90
CA LYS A 52 -11.77 13.48 59.15
C LYS A 52 -11.48 13.42 57.65
N VAL A 53 -10.85 14.45 57.08
CA VAL A 53 -10.46 14.50 55.67
C VAL A 53 -9.49 13.37 55.33
N ASN A 54 -8.48 13.12 56.17
CA ASN A 54 -7.54 12.02 55.94
C ASN A 54 -8.21 10.64 56.04
N ARG A 55 -9.24 10.48 56.88
CA ARG A 55 -10.06 9.28 56.96
C ARG A 55 -10.92 9.09 55.71
N ASP A 56 -11.55 10.16 55.23
CA ASP A 56 -12.39 10.14 54.04
C ASP A 56 -11.55 9.92 52.77
N LEU A 57 -10.36 10.53 52.68
CA LEU A 57 -9.38 10.29 51.62
C LEU A 57 -8.92 8.82 51.60
N SER A 58 -8.65 8.24 52.77
CA SER A 58 -8.29 6.82 52.90
C SER A 58 -9.44 5.90 52.46
N ARG A 59 -10.70 6.28 52.77
CA ARG A 59 -11.89 5.54 52.35
C ARG A 59 -12.07 5.62 50.84
N HIS A 60 -11.97 6.81 50.25
CA HIS A 60 -12.10 7.03 48.81
C HIS A 60 -11.01 6.29 48.03
N SER A 61 -9.75 6.38 48.45
CA SER A 61 -8.63 5.65 47.84
C SER A 61 -8.83 4.13 47.85
N ARG A 62 -9.49 3.58 48.89
CA ARG A 62 -9.79 2.15 48.97
C ARG A 62 -10.96 1.74 48.07
N LEU A 63 -11.97 2.60 47.91
CA LEU A 63 -13.15 2.33 47.08
C LEU A 63 -12.85 2.48 45.58
N VAL A 64 -12.20 3.57 45.18
CA VAL A 64 -11.91 3.87 43.77
C VAL A 64 -10.78 3.01 43.24
N HIS A 65 -9.67 2.92 43.98
CA HIS A 65 -8.54 2.09 43.57
C HIS A 65 -8.64 0.71 44.21
N SER A 66 -9.71 -0.03 43.91
CA SER A 66 -9.81 -1.44 44.30
C SER A 66 -8.72 -2.26 43.58
N ARG A 67 -8.41 -3.45 44.10
CA ARG A 67 -7.42 -4.33 43.44
C ARG A 67 -7.88 -4.71 42.03
N GLN A 68 -9.15 -5.08 41.89
CA GLN A 68 -9.78 -5.43 40.62
C GLN A 68 -9.74 -4.27 39.62
N MET A 69 -10.02 -3.04 40.06
CA MET A 69 -9.94 -1.86 39.18
C MET A 69 -8.51 -1.61 38.71
N THR A 70 -7.52 -1.85 39.58
CA THR A 70 -6.11 -1.69 39.21
C THR A 70 -5.70 -2.74 38.17
N GLU A 71 -6.16 -3.99 38.33
CA GLU A 71 -5.90 -5.07 37.36
C GLU A 71 -6.58 -4.76 36.01
N HIS A 72 -7.84 -4.32 36.01
CA HIS A 72 -8.56 -3.92 34.80
C HIS A 72 -7.93 -2.72 34.07
N VAL A 73 -7.44 -1.71 34.80
CA VAL A 73 -6.75 -0.57 34.17
C VAL A 73 -5.42 -1.00 33.55
N VAL A 74 -4.70 -1.95 34.17
CA VAL A 74 -3.47 -2.48 33.56
C VAL A 74 -3.78 -3.25 32.29
N GLU A 75 -4.81 -4.09 32.30
CA GLU A 75 -5.30 -4.83 31.14
C GLU A 75 -5.72 -3.89 30.01
N ALA A 76 -6.56 -2.88 30.30
CA ALA A 76 -6.97 -1.89 29.30
C ALA A 76 -5.79 -1.10 28.71
N ILE A 77 -4.76 -0.78 29.50
CA ILE A 77 -3.54 -0.12 28.97
C ILE A 77 -2.71 -1.09 28.12
N ASP A 78 -2.70 -2.37 28.45
CA ASP A 78 -2.09 -3.40 27.60
C ASP A 78 -2.86 -3.54 26.29
N ASP A 79 -4.20 -3.64 26.34
CA ASP A 79 -5.05 -3.76 25.15
C ASP A 79 -4.88 -2.56 24.22
N ILE A 80 -4.93 -1.32 24.74
CA ILE A 80 -4.71 -0.10 23.93
C ILE A 80 -3.29 -0.09 23.33
N TYR A 81 -2.29 -0.57 24.06
CA TYR A 81 -0.92 -0.64 23.53
C TYR A 81 -0.80 -1.68 22.41
N TRP A 82 -1.48 -2.82 22.56
CA TRP A 82 -1.56 -3.84 21.52
C TRP A 82 -2.36 -3.36 20.31
N GLU A 83 -3.48 -2.67 20.50
CA GLU A 83 -4.28 -2.09 19.43
C GLU A 83 -3.50 -1.00 18.68
N ALA A 84 -2.80 -0.11 19.39
CA ALA A 84 -1.94 0.89 18.75
C ALA A 84 -0.83 0.24 17.92
N ALA A 85 -0.14 -0.76 18.49
CA ALA A 85 0.90 -1.49 17.77
C ALA A 85 0.34 -2.33 16.59
N ALA A 86 -0.90 -2.81 16.69
CA ALA A 86 -1.57 -3.54 15.60
C ALA A 86 -2.00 -2.61 14.47
N VAL A 87 -2.51 -1.40 14.77
CA VAL A 87 -2.84 -0.38 13.77
C VAL A 87 -1.59 0.07 13.00
N ASP A 88 -0.44 0.16 13.66
CA ASP A 88 0.84 0.46 13.00
C ASP A 88 1.27 -0.66 12.01
N LEU A 89 0.92 -1.92 12.29
CA LEU A 89 1.24 -3.07 11.44
C LEU A 89 0.20 -3.32 10.32
N GLU A 90 -1.08 -3.13 10.58
CA GLU A 90 -2.15 -3.25 9.57
C GLU A 90 -2.17 -2.05 8.61
N GLY A 91 -1.73 -0.88 9.08
CA GLY A 91 -1.43 0.27 8.23
C GLY A 91 -0.30 0.02 7.22
N GLU A 92 0.57 -0.98 7.42
CA GLU A 92 1.57 -1.38 6.43
C GLU A 92 1.02 -2.28 5.32
N THR A 93 -0.13 -2.94 5.53
CA THR A 93 -0.73 -3.84 4.53
C THR A 93 -1.82 -3.18 3.69
N ASP A 94 -2.53 -2.17 4.22
CA ASP A 94 -3.65 -1.51 3.51
C ASP A 94 -3.39 -0.04 3.09
N ALA A 95 -2.23 0.55 3.38
CA ALA A 95 -1.88 1.92 3.00
C ALA A 95 -1.49 2.10 1.51
N GLU A 96 -2.15 1.40 0.59
CA GLU A 96 -2.23 1.86 -0.80
C GLU A 96 -3.46 2.74 -1.08
N MET A 97 -4.35 2.97 -0.10
CA MET A 97 -5.59 3.72 -0.40
C MET A 97 -6.25 4.43 0.79
N ASP A 98 -5.61 5.42 1.41
CA ASP A 98 -6.30 6.70 1.62
C ASP A 98 -5.36 7.81 2.10
N THR A 99 -5.61 9.00 1.58
CA THR A 99 -4.84 10.21 1.83
C THR A 99 -5.24 10.92 3.11
N ALA A 100 -4.22 11.46 3.80
CA ALA A 100 -4.24 12.69 4.60
C ALA A 100 -5.09 12.70 5.88
N THR A 101 -4.46 12.55 7.05
CA THR A 101 -4.61 13.47 8.20
C THR A 101 -3.41 13.29 9.13
N GLY A 102 -2.73 14.40 9.45
CA GLY A 102 -1.43 14.40 10.12
C GLY A 102 -1.42 13.99 11.59
N LEU A 103 -0.33 13.35 12.01
CA LEU A 103 0.48 13.71 13.19
C LEU A 103 1.75 12.82 13.39
N LEU A 104 2.22 12.08 12.38
CA LEU A 104 3.35 11.13 12.56
C LEU A 104 4.60 11.59 11.79
N GLY A 105 5.17 12.71 12.24
CA GLY A 105 6.37 13.30 11.63
C GLY A 105 7.70 12.70 12.09
N GLU A 106 7.72 11.85 13.12
CA GLU A 106 8.97 11.35 13.73
C GLU A 106 9.13 9.81 13.71
N GLU A 107 8.04 9.04 13.60
CA GLU A 107 8.11 7.58 13.68
C GLU A 107 8.62 6.92 12.39
N ASN A 108 8.45 7.57 11.23
CA ASN A 108 9.02 7.11 9.96
C ASN A 108 10.55 7.20 9.89
N SER A 109 11.20 7.84 10.86
CA SER A 109 12.67 7.99 10.88
C SER A 109 13.38 6.96 11.77
N THR A 110 12.63 6.05 12.42
CA THR A 110 13.25 5.04 13.29
C THR A 110 13.67 3.81 12.49
N LEU A 111 14.93 3.39 12.70
CA LEU A 111 15.49 2.14 12.17
C LEU A 111 15.52 1.11 13.28
N TYR A 112 14.95 -0.06 13.04
CA TYR A 112 15.01 -1.19 13.96
C TYR A 112 16.21 -2.08 13.65
N GLN A 113 16.72 -2.80 14.66
CA GLN A 113 17.91 -3.65 14.53
C GLN A 113 17.77 -4.75 13.47
N ASN A 114 16.53 -5.13 13.12
CA ASN A 114 16.23 -6.17 12.14
C ASN A 114 15.84 -5.60 10.76
N ASP A 115 15.93 -4.28 10.56
CA ASP A 115 15.59 -3.67 9.29
C ASP A 115 16.62 -4.04 8.22
N ASP A 116 16.14 -4.46 7.06
CA ASP A 116 16.98 -4.79 5.93
C ASP A 116 17.52 -3.51 5.28
N LEU A 117 18.82 -3.27 5.42
CA LEU A 117 19.53 -2.12 4.84
C LEU A 117 19.80 -2.25 3.33
N THR A 118 19.30 -3.31 2.68
CA THR A 118 19.27 -3.39 1.22
C THR A 118 18.11 -2.62 0.60
N LEU A 119 17.07 -2.30 1.38
CA LEU A 119 15.88 -1.60 0.92
C LEU A 119 16.09 -0.08 0.95
N ASP A 120 15.81 0.59 -0.17
CA ASP A 120 15.99 2.04 -0.34
C ASP A 120 15.22 2.86 0.71
N LYS A 121 14.06 2.36 1.18
CA LYS A 121 13.25 2.96 2.26
C LYS A 121 14.02 3.05 3.59
N ASN A 122 14.80 2.03 3.92
CA ASN A 122 15.57 1.99 5.17
C ASN A 122 16.86 2.79 5.02
N ILE A 123 17.46 2.77 3.83
CA ILE A 123 18.61 3.60 3.49
C ILE A 123 18.30 5.10 3.67
N SER A 124 17.10 5.55 3.28
CA SER A 124 16.69 6.96 3.45
C SER A 124 16.48 7.40 4.90
N LYS A 125 16.29 6.45 5.83
CA LYS A 125 16.13 6.72 7.26
C LYS A 125 17.47 6.88 7.99
N LEU A 126 18.59 6.56 7.33
CA LEU A 126 19.91 6.64 7.96
C LEU A 126 20.28 8.10 8.26
N PRO A 127 20.76 8.40 9.48
CA PRO A 127 21.21 9.74 9.84
C PRO A 127 22.33 10.23 8.93
N PRO A 128 22.34 11.52 8.55
CA PRO A 128 23.40 12.07 7.72
C PRO A 128 24.76 12.12 8.44
N THR A 129 24.78 12.14 9.77
CA THR A 129 25.99 12.14 10.59
C THR A 129 25.84 11.19 11.78
N TRP A 130 26.91 10.45 12.08
CA TRP A 130 27.00 9.61 13.28
C TRP A 130 28.38 9.79 13.92
N ASP A 131 28.41 10.39 15.10
CA ASP A 131 29.56 10.43 16.03
C ASP A 131 30.89 10.93 15.42
N ASP A 132 30.83 11.81 14.41
CA ASP A 132 31.98 12.36 13.65
C ASP A 132 32.95 11.29 13.10
N SER A 133 32.47 10.06 12.87
CA SER A 133 33.26 8.99 12.29
C SER A 133 33.35 9.12 10.77
N ASP A 134 34.53 9.44 10.25
CA ASP A 134 34.82 9.48 8.81
C ASP A 134 34.47 8.14 8.11
N GLU A 135 34.61 7.02 8.82
CA GLU A 135 34.28 5.69 8.32
C GLU A 135 32.78 5.56 8.02
N TYR A 136 31.93 5.99 8.96
CA TYR A 136 30.47 6.00 8.78
C TYR A 136 30.07 6.86 7.58
N MET A 137 30.63 8.05 7.47
CA MET A 137 30.34 8.97 6.36
C MET A 137 30.72 8.38 5.00
N SER A 138 31.88 7.72 4.92
CA SER A 138 32.30 7.05 3.69
C SER A 138 31.39 5.88 3.32
N ALA A 139 30.91 5.13 4.31
CA ALA A 139 30.01 3.99 4.12
C ALA A 139 28.59 4.43 3.73
N SER A 140 28.06 5.49 4.35
CA SER A 140 26.72 6.02 4.05
C SER A 140 26.66 6.60 2.63
N VAL A 141 27.68 7.37 2.21
CA VAL A 141 27.80 7.88 0.85
C VAL A 141 27.93 6.74 -0.16
N ARG A 142 28.74 5.72 0.13
CA ARG A 142 28.86 4.54 -0.73
C ARG A 142 27.52 3.83 -0.89
N LEU A 143 26.80 3.62 0.20
CA LEU A 143 25.51 2.94 0.23
C LEU A 143 24.44 3.72 -0.53
N GLN A 144 24.38 5.05 -0.38
CA GLN A 144 23.51 5.93 -1.19
C GLN A 144 23.87 5.89 -2.69
N SER A 145 25.16 5.81 -3.03
CA SER A 145 25.58 5.70 -4.44
C SER A 145 25.16 4.36 -5.06
N LEU A 146 25.12 3.29 -4.26
CA LEU A 146 24.69 1.96 -4.71
C LEU A 146 23.17 1.88 -4.84
N SER A 147 22.41 2.47 -3.91
CA SER A 147 20.94 2.55 -4.04
C SER A 147 20.53 3.36 -5.28
N ALA A 148 21.19 4.49 -5.54
CA ALA A 148 20.96 5.26 -6.76
C ALA A 148 21.22 4.43 -8.03
N LYS A 149 22.32 3.66 -8.07
CA LYS A 149 22.62 2.77 -9.20
C LYS A 149 21.56 1.67 -9.35
N ARG A 150 21.13 1.06 -8.26
CA ARG A 150 20.07 0.04 -8.25
C ARG A 150 18.78 0.61 -8.86
N LEU A 151 18.35 1.79 -8.42
CA LEU A 151 17.15 2.46 -8.93
C LEU A 151 17.23 2.70 -10.44
N THR A 152 18.37 3.17 -10.95
CA THR A 152 18.55 3.33 -12.41
C THR A 152 18.47 2.01 -13.19
N LEU A 153 18.96 0.91 -12.61
CA LEU A 153 18.88 -0.41 -13.22
C LEU A 153 17.45 -0.95 -13.21
N GLU A 154 16.73 -0.79 -12.10
CA GLU A 154 15.31 -1.17 -11.99
C GLU A 154 14.46 -0.38 -12.99
N GLN A 155 14.69 0.92 -13.15
CA GLN A 155 14.03 1.73 -14.18
C GLN A 155 14.30 1.18 -15.59
N ARG A 156 15.56 0.86 -15.92
CA ARG A 156 15.90 0.26 -17.22
C ARG A 156 15.25 -1.10 -17.42
N LEU A 157 15.20 -1.92 -16.37
CA LEU A 157 14.53 -3.22 -16.41
C LEU A 157 13.04 -3.01 -16.72
N ASN A 158 12.38 -2.12 -16.00
CA ASN A 158 10.97 -1.81 -16.19
C ASN A 158 10.69 -1.27 -17.60
N THR A 159 11.56 -0.42 -18.16
CA THR A 159 11.40 0.03 -19.55
C THR A 159 11.55 -1.13 -20.53
N TYR A 160 12.52 -2.04 -20.34
CA TYR A 160 12.67 -3.22 -21.20
C TYR A 160 11.50 -4.19 -21.07
N GLN A 161 10.97 -4.42 -19.87
CA GLN A 161 9.77 -5.23 -19.66
C GLN A 161 8.54 -4.60 -20.33
N ALA A 162 8.37 -3.28 -20.21
CA ALA A 162 7.29 -2.57 -20.88
C ALA A 162 7.40 -2.71 -22.41
N LEU A 163 8.60 -2.50 -22.98
CA LEU A 163 8.84 -2.69 -24.41
C LEU A 163 8.61 -4.13 -24.85
N LEU A 164 9.02 -5.11 -24.05
CA LEU A 164 8.77 -6.53 -24.31
C LEU A 164 7.27 -6.82 -24.31
N SER A 165 6.53 -6.27 -23.34
CA SER A 165 5.08 -6.44 -23.26
C SER A 165 4.34 -5.83 -24.46
N LEU A 166 4.84 -4.71 -24.99
CA LEU A 166 4.33 -4.10 -26.22
C LEU A 166 4.68 -4.92 -27.47
N LEU A 167 5.76 -5.68 -27.43
CA LEU A 167 6.17 -6.55 -28.54
C LEU A 167 5.46 -7.91 -28.51
N GLU A 168 4.98 -8.36 -27.34
CA GLU A 168 4.32 -9.67 -27.19
C GLU A 168 3.17 -9.90 -28.18
N PRO A 169 2.31 -8.90 -28.49
CA PRO A 169 1.27 -9.04 -29.53
C PRO A 169 1.81 -9.31 -30.94
N TYR A 170 3.01 -8.85 -31.27
CA TYR A 170 3.65 -9.04 -32.57
C TYR A 170 4.28 -10.42 -32.73
N ARG A 171 4.41 -11.20 -31.67
CA ARG A 171 4.97 -12.57 -31.73
C ARG A 171 4.09 -13.53 -32.53
N MET A 172 2.77 -13.29 -32.52
CA MET A 172 1.79 -14.02 -33.36
C MET A 172 0.79 -13.04 -33.99
N PRO A 173 1.21 -12.25 -35.00
CA PRO A 173 0.43 -11.13 -35.51
C PRO A 173 -0.89 -11.60 -36.16
N LYS A 174 -0.88 -12.79 -36.77
CA LYS A 174 -2.06 -13.44 -37.37
C LYS A 174 -3.15 -13.81 -36.35
N LYS A 175 -2.80 -13.99 -35.07
CA LYS A 175 -3.75 -14.36 -34.01
C LYS A 175 -4.14 -13.15 -33.13
N ASN A 176 -3.17 -12.30 -32.80
CA ASN A 176 -3.35 -11.32 -31.72
C ASN A 176 -3.75 -9.91 -32.19
N ILE A 177 -3.22 -9.44 -33.32
CA ILE A 177 -3.43 -8.04 -33.75
C ILE A 177 -4.69 -7.92 -34.61
N GLN A 178 -4.89 -8.82 -35.56
CA GLN A 178 -6.05 -8.78 -36.47
C GLN A 178 -6.51 -10.19 -36.87
N PRO A 179 -7.20 -10.93 -35.98
CA PRO A 179 -7.81 -12.22 -36.36
C PRO A 179 -8.85 -12.07 -37.48
N ASN A 180 -9.39 -10.86 -37.66
CA ASN A 180 -10.38 -10.51 -38.69
C ASN A 180 -9.75 -10.02 -40.00
N LEU A 181 -8.42 -10.06 -40.16
CA LEU A 181 -7.81 -9.70 -41.43
C LEU A 181 -8.29 -10.69 -42.50
N VAL A 182 -8.95 -10.17 -43.54
CA VAL A 182 -9.44 -10.95 -44.68
C VAL A 182 -8.25 -11.43 -45.52
N GLY A 183 -7.55 -12.44 -45.01
CA GLY A 183 -6.55 -13.17 -45.77
C GLY A 183 -7.21 -14.05 -46.83
N ARG A 184 -6.45 -14.41 -47.87
CA ARG A 184 -6.88 -15.37 -48.90
C ARG A 184 -7.39 -16.70 -48.31
N ASP A 185 -6.85 -17.10 -47.16
CA ASP A 185 -7.20 -18.33 -46.45
C ASP A 185 -8.10 -18.08 -45.22
N SER A 186 -8.72 -16.90 -45.11
CA SER A 186 -9.63 -16.60 -44.00
C SER A 186 -10.98 -17.32 -44.18
N PRO A 187 -11.68 -17.69 -43.10
CA PRO A 187 -13.00 -18.28 -43.20
C PRO A 187 -13.98 -17.37 -43.96
N LEU A 188 -13.85 -16.04 -43.81
CA LEU A 188 -14.66 -15.07 -44.55
C LEU A 188 -14.42 -15.12 -46.06
N ALA A 189 -13.17 -15.35 -46.52
CA ALA A 189 -12.87 -15.47 -47.94
C ALA A 189 -13.58 -16.67 -48.59
N THR A 190 -13.76 -17.77 -47.85
CA THR A 190 -14.51 -18.93 -48.35
C THR A 190 -16.01 -18.63 -48.45
N GLU A 191 -16.58 -17.92 -47.48
CA GLU A 191 -17.97 -17.46 -47.53
C GLU A 191 -18.20 -16.43 -48.65
N LEU A 192 -17.26 -15.51 -48.88
CA LEU A 192 -17.30 -14.55 -49.99
C LEU A 192 -17.23 -15.23 -51.37
N GLY A 193 -16.46 -16.33 -51.49
CA GLY A 193 -16.45 -17.16 -52.69
C GLY A 193 -17.80 -17.84 -52.94
N LYS A 194 -18.44 -18.33 -51.88
CA LYS A 194 -19.79 -18.94 -51.97
C LYS A 194 -20.83 -17.89 -52.35
N THR A 195 -20.81 -16.69 -51.77
CA THR A 195 -21.74 -15.62 -52.12
C THR A 195 -21.54 -15.15 -53.56
N ARG A 196 -20.30 -14.97 -54.03
CA ARG A 196 -20.01 -14.64 -55.44
C ARG A 196 -20.59 -15.68 -56.39
N THR A 197 -20.44 -16.97 -56.08
CA THR A 197 -21.03 -18.06 -56.87
C THR A 197 -22.56 -18.02 -56.86
N LEU A 198 -23.16 -17.72 -55.71
CA LEU A 198 -24.61 -17.63 -55.54
C LEU A 198 -25.18 -16.43 -56.30
N VAL A 199 -24.49 -15.28 -56.29
CA VAL A 199 -24.82 -14.09 -57.09
C VAL A 199 -24.80 -14.41 -58.59
N PHE A 200 -23.78 -15.09 -59.10
CA PHE A 200 -23.75 -15.48 -60.51
C PHE A 200 -24.90 -16.43 -60.89
N ARG A 201 -25.23 -17.40 -60.03
CA ARG A 201 -26.35 -18.32 -60.28
C ARG A 201 -27.71 -17.62 -60.19
N VAL A 202 -27.88 -16.69 -59.25
CA VAL A 202 -29.11 -15.90 -59.10
C VAL A 202 -29.25 -14.94 -60.28
N ALA A 203 -28.19 -14.24 -60.67
CA ALA A 203 -28.17 -13.39 -61.86
C ALA A 203 -28.52 -14.18 -63.13
N GLY A 204 -27.90 -15.35 -63.33
CA GLY A 204 -28.24 -16.23 -64.46
C GLY A 204 -29.69 -16.70 -64.43
N ARG A 205 -30.21 -17.13 -63.26
CA ARG A 205 -31.60 -17.60 -63.13
C ARG A 205 -32.64 -16.48 -63.22
N VAL A 206 -32.30 -15.27 -62.78
CA VAL A 206 -33.14 -14.07 -62.93
C VAL A 206 -33.17 -13.65 -64.40
N HIS A 207 -32.03 -13.66 -65.09
CA HIS A 207 -31.94 -13.42 -66.53
C HIS A 207 -32.76 -14.45 -67.34
N GLU A 208 -32.66 -15.74 -67.02
CA GLU A 208 -33.48 -16.80 -67.64
C GLU A 208 -34.99 -16.64 -67.40
N ARG A 209 -35.40 -16.10 -66.24
CA ARG A 209 -36.83 -15.99 -65.86
C ARG A 209 -37.49 -14.67 -66.25
N PHE A 210 -36.73 -13.59 -66.32
CA PHE A 210 -37.28 -12.23 -66.52
C PHE A 210 -36.84 -11.58 -67.85
N GLY A 211 -35.93 -12.19 -68.62
CA GLY A 211 -35.41 -11.59 -69.84
C GLY A 211 -34.70 -10.25 -69.58
N ASP A 212 -34.25 -9.58 -70.63
CA ASP A 212 -33.46 -8.32 -70.59
C ASP A 212 -34.18 -7.11 -69.94
N ASP A 213 -35.40 -7.28 -69.43
CA ASP A 213 -36.27 -6.21 -68.96
C ASP A 213 -36.01 -5.76 -67.51
N VAL A 214 -35.11 -6.43 -66.79
CA VAL A 214 -34.66 -6.02 -65.44
C VAL A 214 -33.19 -5.63 -65.48
N GLN A 215 -32.93 -4.35 -65.80
CA GLN A 215 -31.62 -3.72 -65.64
C GLN A 215 -31.26 -3.65 -64.14
N VAL A 216 -30.49 -4.62 -63.67
CA VAL A 216 -29.70 -4.45 -62.44
C VAL A 216 -28.58 -3.46 -62.78
N PRO A 217 -28.41 -2.34 -62.06
CA PRO A 217 -27.34 -1.41 -62.36
C PRO A 217 -26.01 -2.14 -62.13
N ALA A 218 -25.37 -2.52 -63.23
CA ALA A 218 -24.03 -3.06 -63.24
C ALA A 218 -23.12 -1.98 -62.63
N THR A 219 -22.63 -2.24 -61.42
CA THR A 219 -21.51 -1.48 -60.89
C THR A 219 -20.35 -1.75 -61.84
N GLU A 220 -19.85 -0.67 -62.45
CA GLU A 220 -18.89 -0.65 -63.53
C GLU A 220 -17.79 -1.70 -63.34
N GLU A 221 -17.71 -2.63 -64.30
CA GLU A 221 -16.61 -3.57 -64.41
C GLU A 221 -15.34 -2.80 -64.82
N GLU A 222 -14.67 -2.18 -63.86
CA GLU A 222 -13.25 -1.86 -64.03
C GLU A 222 -12.50 -3.18 -64.21
N GLN A 223 -11.96 -3.35 -65.41
CA GLN A 223 -11.03 -4.42 -65.78
C GLN A 223 -9.77 -4.29 -64.90
N LEU A 224 -9.82 -4.85 -63.70
CA LEU A 224 -8.65 -5.07 -62.86
C LEU A 224 -7.79 -6.15 -63.52
N GLN A 225 -6.78 -5.70 -64.27
CA GLN A 225 -5.65 -6.51 -64.70
C GLN A 225 -5.14 -7.32 -63.50
N VAL A 226 -5.29 -8.64 -63.59
CA VAL A 226 -4.67 -9.59 -62.67
C VAL A 226 -3.16 -9.50 -62.89
N LEU A 227 -2.47 -8.67 -62.10
CA LEU A 227 -1.02 -8.70 -61.99
C LEU A 227 -0.63 -10.02 -61.32
N GLU A 228 -0.19 -10.99 -62.12
CA GLU A 228 0.57 -12.16 -61.67
C GLU A 228 1.92 -11.72 -61.08
N THR A 229 1.92 -11.23 -59.84
CA THR A 229 3.14 -10.93 -59.06
C THR A 229 3.31 -11.90 -57.87
N GLY A 230 2.64 -13.04 -57.94
CA GLY A 230 2.44 -13.94 -56.80
C GLY A 230 3.66 -14.74 -56.35
N GLU A 231 4.61 -15.06 -57.23
CA GLU A 231 5.69 -16.00 -56.88
C GLU A 231 7.02 -15.32 -56.50
N GLU A 232 7.40 -14.25 -57.20
CA GLU A 232 8.63 -13.51 -56.89
C GLU A 232 8.52 -12.71 -55.60
N GLY A 233 7.34 -12.12 -55.35
CA GLY A 233 7.06 -11.40 -54.10
C GLY A 233 7.13 -12.33 -52.88
N ARG A 234 6.63 -13.56 -53.01
CA ARG A 234 6.69 -14.57 -51.93
C ARG A 234 8.11 -15.00 -51.61
N LYS A 235 8.95 -15.24 -52.61
CA LYS A 235 10.36 -15.61 -52.42
C LYS A 235 11.15 -14.49 -51.72
N LYS A 236 10.88 -13.23 -52.06
CA LYS A 236 11.48 -12.06 -51.40
C LYS A 236 11.03 -11.94 -49.93
N LEU A 237 9.74 -12.16 -49.66
CA LEU A 237 9.17 -12.09 -48.31
C LEU A 237 9.68 -13.22 -47.41
N GLU A 238 9.80 -14.45 -47.93
CA GLU A 238 10.40 -15.57 -47.21
C GLU A 238 11.90 -15.36 -46.93
N ALA A 239 12.63 -14.73 -47.85
CA ALA A 239 14.03 -14.39 -47.63
C ALA A 239 14.20 -13.37 -46.50
N ILE A 240 13.32 -12.38 -46.40
CA ILE A 240 13.32 -11.37 -45.33
C ILE A 240 12.92 -12.01 -43.99
N MET A 241 11.92 -12.89 -43.98
CA MET A 241 11.45 -13.57 -42.76
C MET A 241 12.44 -14.59 -42.20
N LYS A 242 13.37 -15.12 -43.00
CA LYS A 242 14.46 -15.99 -42.51
C LYS A 242 15.61 -15.23 -41.83
N GLY A 243 15.65 -13.90 -41.98
CA GLY A 243 16.66 -13.04 -41.37
C GLY A 243 16.25 -12.43 -40.03
N TRP A 244 15.04 -12.74 -39.54
CA TRP A 244 14.49 -12.29 -38.26
C TRP A 244 14.39 -13.44 -37.27
#